data_AF-A0A6C0F6N3-F1
#
_entry.id   AF-A0A6C0F6N3-F1
#
_cell.length_a   1.000
_cell.length_b   1.000
_cell.length_c   1.000
_cell.angle_alpha   90.00
_cell.angle_beta   90.00
_cell.angle_gamma   90.00
#
_symmetry.space_group_name_H-M   'P 1'
#
loop_
_entity.id
_entity.type
_entity.pdbx_description
1 polymer ?
#
loop_
_entity_poly.entity_id
_entity_poly.type
_entity_poly.pdbx_seq_one_letter_code
_entity_poly.pdbx_strand_id
1 'polypeptide(L)'
;MTEAGVVSLGQHDVESGNITSKLVAVPDEDLDMTKIYQTRSDITVPVSTTGSLCVKLFISLLVLAFGSPFVICDLYYAYTDATCVHNPTKKLNLDMYQYLLISGYYGVAFLGLIVLAIFVSKMPGVGSNKSNNDDNCIILFVEILKILIMLFSTAWVIVGGIIFWNEIDNSTCSKPVYNYLTASLVLKIASMFFTWKDMSNKK
;
A
#
# COMPACT_ATOMS: atom_id res chain seq x y z
N MET A 1 1.86 -15.57 55.31
CA MET A 1 0.77 -16.04 54.44
C MET A 1 1.35 -16.12 53.03
N THR A 2 2.36 -16.96 52.72
CA THR A 2 2.46 -18.44 52.78
C THR A 2 1.31 -19.16 52.10
N GLU A 3 1.58 -19.66 50.89
CA GLU A 3 1.36 -21.06 50.51
C GLU A 3 2.28 -21.42 49.33
N ALA A 4 3.19 -22.35 49.59
CA ALA A 4 4.09 -22.96 48.61
C ALA A 4 3.47 -24.30 48.19
N GLY A 5 3.21 -24.47 46.89
CA GLY A 5 2.66 -25.70 46.33
C GLY A 5 3.77 -26.75 46.15
N VAL A 6 3.67 -27.82 46.93
CA VAL A 6 4.51 -29.03 46.84
C VAL A 6 3.97 -29.91 45.72
N VAL A 7 4.78 -30.17 44.68
CA VAL A 7 4.45 -31.15 43.64
C VAL A 7 5.11 -32.47 44.01
N SER A 8 4.26 -33.48 44.21
CA SER A 8 4.63 -34.85 44.59
C SER A 8 5.23 -35.60 43.39
N LEU A 9 6.42 -36.17 43.57
CA LEU A 9 7.06 -37.10 42.64
C LEU A 9 6.47 -38.49 42.87
N GLY A 10 5.65 -38.96 41.93
CA GLY A 10 5.19 -40.34 41.89
C GLY A 10 6.34 -41.28 41.52
N GLN A 11 6.67 -42.19 42.43
CA GLN A 11 7.45 -43.40 42.16
C GLN A 11 6.67 -44.26 41.16
N HIS A 12 7.32 -44.61 40.05
CA HIS A 12 6.82 -45.65 39.16
C HIS A 12 7.83 -46.80 39.20
N ASP A 13 7.30 -47.97 39.53
CA ASP A 13 8.02 -49.20 39.80
C ASP A 13 8.81 -49.70 38.58
N VAL A 14 10.04 -50.11 38.86
CA VAL A 14 10.95 -50.77 37.92
C VAL A 14 10.53 -52.24 37.83
N GLU A 15 9.70 -52.56 36.84
CA GLU A 15 9.39 -53.94 36.48
C GLU A 15 10.51 -54.47 35.58
N SER A 16 11.35 -55.33 36.16
CA SER A 16 12.42 -56.08 35.49
C SER A 16 11.81 -57.12 34.53
N GLY A 17 11.45 -56.68 33.33
CA GLY A 17 11.00 -57.52 32.23
C GLY A 17 12.15 -58.28 31.57
N ASN A 18 12.15 -59.60 31.73
CA ASN A 18 12.97 -60.60 31.07
C ASN A 18 12.93 -60.45 29.53
N ILE A 19 14.00 -59.90 28.92
CA ILE A 19 14.14 -59.79 27.47
C ILE A 19 14.65 -61.14 26.93
N THR A 20 13.75 -62.11 26.75
CA THR A 20 13.98 -63.19 25.79
C THR A 20 13.98 -62.58 24.39
N SER A 21 15.17 -62.48 23.82
CA SER A 21 15.43 -62.12 22.43
C SER A 21 14.75 -63.13 21.49
N LYS A 22 13.47 -62.90 21.18
CA LYS A 22 12.86 -63.43 19.96
C LYS A 22 13.46 -62.62 18.81
N LEU A 23 14.31 -63.28 18.01
CA LEU A 23 14.57 -62.86 16.63
C LEU A 23 13.21 -62.84 15.93
N VAL A 24 12.59 -61.66 15.87
CA VAL A 24 11.52 -61.37 14.95
C VAL A 24 12.17 -61.23 13.59
N ALA A 25 11.81 -62.13 12.68
CA ALA A 25 12.23 -62.07 11.29
C ALA A 25 11.92 -60.67 10.73
N VAL A 26 12.91 -60.09 10.05
CA VAL A 26 12.78 -58.82 9.34
C VAL A 26 11.60 -58.96 8.37
N PRO A 27 10.51 -58.18 8.54
CA PRO A 27 9.51 -58.08 7.49
C PRO A 27 10.18 -57.37 6.31
N ASP A 28 10.16 -58.06 5.17
CA ASP A 28 10.54 -57.56 3.86
C ASP A 28 9.46 -56.58 3.36
N GLU A 29 9.24 -55.51 4.13
CA GLU A 29 8.37 -54.41 3.75
C GLU A 29 9.26 -53.28 3.22
N ASP A 30 9.15 -53.06 1.90
CA ASP A 30 9.68 -51.90 1.20
C ASP A 30 9.45 -50.63 2.03
N LEU A 31 10.53 -50.18 2.69
CA LEU A 31 10.52 -48.99 3.51
C LEU A 31 10.32 -47.79 2.59
N ASP A 32 9.07 -47.36 2.45
CA ASP A 32 8.64 -46.26 1.60
C ASP A 32 9.27 -44.93 2.06
N MET A 33 10.47 -44.66 1.55
CA MET A 33 11.27 -43.44 1.79
C MET A 33 10.47 -42.16 1.47
N THR A 34 9.43 -42.24 0.65
CA THR A 34 8.57 -41.11 0.29
C THR A 34 7.81 -40.55 1.49
N LYS A 35 7.43 -41.40 2.47
CA LYS A 35 6.81 -40.96 3.73
C LYS A 35 7.76 -40.19 4.65
N ILE A 36 9.04 -40.59 4.69
CA ILE A 36 10.05 -39.95 5.54
C ILE A 36 10.42 -38.55 4.99
N TYR A 37 10.41 -38.38 3.66
CA TYR A 37 10.59 -37.05 3.05
C TYR A 37 9.40 -36.11 3.30
N GLN A 38 8.15 -36.63 3.35
CA GLN A 38 6.97 -35.81 3.68
C GLN A 38 6.98 -35.31 5.13
N THR A 39 7.44 -36.10 6.09
CA THR A 39 7.47 -35.65 7.50
C THR A 39 8.50 -34.54 7.75
N ARG A 40 9.52 -34.42 6.89
CA ARG A 40 10.57 -33.39 7.03
C ARG A 40 10.24 -32.08 6.34
N SER A 41 9.32 -32.07 5.37
CA SER A 41 8.83 -30.83 4.72
C SER A 41 7.88 -30.01 5.60
N ASP A 42 7.34 -30.59 6.67
CA ASP A 42 6.40 -29.91 7.58
C ASP A 42 7.07 -29.13 8.71
N ILE A 43 8.41 -29.21 8.84
CA ILE A 43 9.17 -28.28 9.69
C ILE A 43 9.35 -26.97 8.92
N THR A 44 8.23 -26.29 8.68
CA THR A 44 8.22 -24.89 8.28
C THR A 44 8.61 -24.08 9.51
N VAL A 45 9.89 -23.70 9.59
CA VAL A 45 10.35 -22.69 10.55
C VAL A 45 9.46 -21.46 10.34
N PRO A 46 8.72 -20.98 11.36
CA PRO A 46 7.93 -19.77 11.21
C PRO A 46 8.90 -18.61 10.97
N VAL A 47 9.08 -18.25 9.69
CA VAL A 47 9.82 -17.06 9.29
C VAL A 47 9.09 -15.89 9.93
N SER A 48 9.74 -15.30 10.94
CA SER A 48 9.26 -14.20 11.77
C SER A 48 8.48 -13.15 10.96
N THR A 49 7.17 -13.09 11.21
CA THR A 49 6.23 -12.13 10.64
C THR A 49 6.59 -10.67 10.99
N THR A 50 7.47 -10.46 11.97
CA THR A 50 7.91 -9.15 12.46
C THR A 50 8.68 -8.36 11.39
N GLY A 51 9.43 -9.04 10.51
CA GLY A 51 10.17 -8.37 9.43
C GLY A 51 9.27 -7.68 8.40
N SER A 52 8.06 -8.21 8.18
CA SER A 52 7.11 -7.67 7.18
C SER A 52 6.52 -6.32 7.60
N LEU A 53 6.28 -6.11 8.89
CA LEU A 53 5.68 -4.87 9.41
C LEU A 53 6.67 -3.69 9.33
N CYS A 54 7.93 -3.92 9.72
CA CYS A 54 8.96 -2.88 9.66
C CYS A 54 9.18 -2.36 8.24
N VAL A 55 9.19 -3.25 7.24
CA VAL A 55 9.34 -2.89 5.83
C VAL A 55 8.11 -2.11 5.34
N LYS A 56 6.89 -2.54 5.69
CA LYS A 56 5.66 -1.81 5.35
C LYS A 56 5.67 -0.39 5.92
N LEU A 57 6.02 -0.25 7.20
CA LEU A 57 6.14 1.05 7.87
C LEU A 57 7.17 1.96 7.19
N PHE A 58 8.34 1.41 6.84
CA PHE A 58 9.37 2.16 6.15
C PHE A 58 8.91 2.66 4.77
N ILE A 59 8.27 1.79 3.97
CA ILE A 59 7.72 2.19 2.66
C ILE A 59 6.62 3.24 2.84
N SER A 60 5.70 3.07 3.79
CA SER A 60 4.66 4.06 4.07
C SER A 60 5.24 5.41 4.50
N LEU A 61 6.29 5.42 5.33
CA LEU A 61 6.99 6.64 5.73
C LEU A 61 7.64 7.34 4.52
N LEU A 62 8.26 6.59 3.61
CA LEU A 62 8.80 7.17 2.38
C LEU A 62 7.70 7.79 1.51
N VAL A 63 6.59 7.07 1.29
CA VAL A 63 5.44 7.59 0.53
C VAL A 63 4.91 8.89 1.15
N LEU A 64 4.75 8.93 2.47
CA LEU A 64 4.31 10.14 3.16
C LEU A 64 5.34 11.26 3.09
N ALA A 65 6.63 10.97 3.24
CA ALA A 65 7.70 11.97 3.19
C ALA A 65 7.78 12.67 1.82
N PHE A 66 7.59 11.93 0.72
CA PHE A 66 7.62 12.50 -0.62
C PHE A 66 6.28 13.08 -1.08
N GLY A 67 5.16 12.50 -0.66
CA GLY A 67 3.82 12.91 -1.07
C GLY A 67 3.24 14.07 -0.26
N SER A 68 3.49 14.10 1.05
CA SER A 68 2.89 15.10 1.95
C SER A 68 3.27 16.54 1.64
N PRO A 69 4.49 16.90 1.18
CA PRO A 69 4.82 18.31 0.91
C PRO A 69 3.89 18.94 -0.13
N PHE A 70 3.50 18.20 -1.17
CA PHE A 70 2.58 18.71 -2.19
C PHE A 70 1.17 18.93 -1.63
N VAL A 71 0.68 17.99 -0.83
CA VAL A 71 -0.64 18.07 -0.21
C VAL A 71 -0.71 19.21 0.81
N ILE A 72 0.32 19.32 1.64
CA ILE A 72 0.42 20.38 2.65
C ILE A 72 0.50 21.73 1.96
N CYS A 73 1.32 21.89 0.92
CA CYS A 73 1.42 23.16 0.19
C CYS A 73 0.12 23.51 -0.54
N ASP A 74 -0.55 22.56 -1.20
CA ASP A 74 -1.85 22.80 -1.85
C ASP A 74 -2.88 23.33 -0.83
N LEU A 75 -3.01 22.68 0.32
CA LEU A 75 -3.91 23.12 1.40
C LEU A 75 -3.46 24.43 2.05
N TYR A 76 -2.15 24.58 2.29
CA TYR A 76 -1.59 25.79 2.91
C TYR A 76 -1.91 27.01 2.05
N TYR A 77 -1.61 26.97 0.75
CA TYR A 77 -1.88 28.10 -0.14
C TYR A 77 -3.37 28.30 -0.40
N ALA A 78 -4.19 27.26 -0.36
CA ALA A 78 -5.64 27.42 -0.40
C ALA A 78 -6.14 28.25 0.81
N TYR A 79 -5.70 27.91 2.03
CA TYR A 79 -6.24 28.55 3.24
C TYR A 79 -5.57 29.87 3.63
N THR A 80 -4.30 30.08 3.27
CA THR A 80 -3.52 31.21 3.79
C THR A 80 -3.36 32.35 2.80
N ASP A 81 -3.45 32.10 1.49
CA ASP A 81 -3.21 33.13 0.49
C ASP A 81 -4.51 33.80 0.01
N ALA A 82 -4.69 35.06 0.38
CA ALA A 82 -5.80 35.91 -0.07
C ALA A 82 -5.46 36.74 -1.33
N THR A 83 -4.36 36.44 -2.03
CA THR A 83 -3.96 37.20 -3.22
C THR A 83 -4.69 36.68 -4.46
N CYS A 84 -3.97 36.17 -5.45
CA CYS A 84 -4.53 35.71 -6.71
C CYS A 84 -5.35 34.42 -6.59
N VAL A 85 -5.23 33.69 -5.48
CA VAL A 85 -5.91 32.41 -5.27
C VAL A 85 -7.43 32.58 -5.13
N HIS A 86 -7.88 33.69 -4.53
CA HIS A 86 -9.29 33.99 -4.27
C HIS A 86 -9.93 34.90 -5.31
N ASN A 87 -9.19 35.26 -6.36
CA ASN A 87 -9.75 36.11 -7.41
C ASN A 87 -10.74 35.29 -8.24
N PRO A 88 -11.99 35.79 -8.41
CA PRO A 88 -12.98 35.10 -9.19
C PRO A 88 -12.52 35.00 -10.64
N THR A 89 -12.60 33.80 -11.21
CA THR A 89 -12.32 33.62 -12.65
C THR A 89 -13.46 34.23 -13.48
N LYS A 90 -13.13 34.78 -14.65
CA LYS A 90 -14.11 35.54 -15.45
C LYS A 90 -15.06 34.63 -16.21
N LYS A 91 -14.58 33.44 -16.58
CA LYS A 91 -15.30 32.51 -17.46
C LYS A 91 -15.73 31.21 -16.77
N LEU A 92 -15.05 30.83 -15.69
CA LEU A 92 -15.35 29.62 -14.93
C LEU A 92 -16.01 30.02 -13.60
N ASN A 93 -16.93 29.20 -13.09
CA ASN A 93 -17.44 29.38 -11.73
C ASN A 93 -16.58 28.57 -10.74
N LEU A 94 -15.27 28.56 -10.97
CA LEU A 94 -14.31 27.78 -10.20
C LEU A 94 -13.00 28.55 -10.06
N ASP A 95 -12.67 28.87 -8.83
CA ASP A 95 -11.51 29.68 -8.50
C ASP A 95 -10.31 28.81 -8.13
N MET A 96 -9.11 29.39 -8.16
CA MET A 96 -7.89 28.67 -7.83
C MET A 96 -7.90 28.15 -6.38
N TYR A 97 -8.55 28.88 -5.48
CA TYR A 97 -8.86 28.43 -4.12
C TYR A 97 -9.54 27.06 -4.11
N GLN A 98 -10.66 26.93 -4.84
CA GLN A 98 -11.43 25.70 -4.89
C GLN A 98 -10.63 24.58 -5.56
N TYR A 99 -9.88 24.92 -6.60
CA TYR A 99 -8.98 23.97 -7.27
C TYR A 99 -7.94 23.38 -6.30
N LEU A 100 -7.21 24.24 -5.58
CA LEU A 100 -6.18 23.84 -4.62
C LEU A 100 -6.77 23.05 -3.45
N LEU A 101 -7.93 23.47 -2.95
CA LEU A 101 -8.60 22.80 -1.84
C LEU A 101 -9.00 21.37 -2.21
N ILE A 102 -9.67 21.19 -3.35
CA ILE A 102 -10.03 19.86 -3.86
C ILE A 102 -8.78 19.05 -4.19
N SER A 103 -7.75 19.65 -4.80
CA SER A 103 -6.46 18.99 -5.09
C SER A 103 -5.79 18.48 -3.81
N GLY A 104 -5.77 19.29 -2.75
CA GLY A 104 -5.23 18.95 -1.44
C GLY A 104 -5.97 17.79 -0.80
N TYR A 105 -7.30 17.87 -0.68
CA TYR A 105 -8.09 16.77 -0.10
C TYR A 105 -8.04 15.49 -0.93
N TYR A 106 -8.05 15.62 -2.26
CA TYR A 106 -7.85 14.50 -3.16
C TYR A 106 -6.48 13.84 -2.93
N GLY A 107 -5.43 14.64 -2.75
CA GLY A 107 -4.09 14.17 -2.39
C GLY A 107 -4.04 13.47 -1.04
N VAL A 108 -4.71 13.99 0.00
CA VAL A 108 -4.83 13.32 1.31
C VAL A 108 -5.49 11.95 1.15
N ALA A 109 -6.64 11.90 0.47
CA ALA A 109 -7.38 10.66 0.25
C ALA A 109 -6.53 9.64 -0.52
N PHE A 110 -5.84 10.09 -1.57
CA PHE A 110 -4.98 9.23 -2.37
C PHE A 110 -3.77 8.69 -1.61
N LEU A 111 -3.07 9.52 -0.84
CA LEU A 111 -1.97 9.06 0.02
C LEU A 111 -2.46 8.09 1.10
N GLY A 112 -3.61 8.37 1.71
CA GLY A 112 -4.24 7.48 2.68
C GLY A 112 -4.57 6.11 2.07
N LEU A 113 -5.12 6.09 0.86
CA LEU A 113 -5.41 4.85 0.13
C LEU A 113 -4.14 4.06 -0.19
N ILE A 114 -3.05 4.72 -0.60
CA ILE A 114 -1.76 4.04 -0.87
C ILE A 114 -1.22 3.42 0.42
N VAL A 115 -1.22 4.17 1.52
CA VAL A 115 -0.76 3.66 2.82
C VAL A 115 -1.61 2.46 3.23
N LEU A 116 -2.94 2.57 3.16
CA LEU A 116 -3.85 1.47 3.47
C LEU A 116 -3.58 0.25 2.57
N ALA A 117 -3.38 0.45 1.27
CA ALA A 117 -3.05 -0.62 0.33
C ALA A 117 -1.75 -1.33 0.74
N ILE A 118 -0.69 -0.62 1.13
CA ILE A 118 0.56 -1.22 1.62
C ILE A 118 0.31 -2.11 2.84
N PHE A 119 -0.55 -1.69 3.77
CA PHE A 119 -0.88 -2.48 4.96
C PHE A 119 -1.72 -3.71 4.64
N VAL A 120 -2.73 -3.59 3.77
CA VAL A 120 -3.65 -4.67 3.40
C VAL A 120 -3.02 -5.67 2.42
N SER A 121 -2.14 -5.22 1.53
CA SER A 121 -1.46 -6.09 0.58
C SER A 121 -0.62 -7.15 1.31
N LYS A 122 -0.86 -8.42 0.98
CA LYS A 122 0.03 -9.51 1.35
C LYS A 122 1.34 -9.33 0.57
N MET A 123 2.49 -9.38 1.25
CA MET A 123 3.77 -9.32 0.54
C MET A 123 3.83 -10.46 -0.50
N PRO A 124 4.24 -10.18 -1.75
CA PRO A 124 4.43 -11.20 -2.76
C PRO A 124 5.61 -12.09 -2.34
N GLY A 125 5.31 -13.16 -1.61
CA GLY A 125 6.31 -14.10 -1.09
C GLY A 125 5.74 -15.42 -0.54
N VAL A 126 4.42 -15.59 -0.52
CA VAL A 126 3.79 -16.86 -0.14
C VAL A 126 2.79 -17.22 -1.22
N GLY A 127 3.05 -18.34 -1.89
CA GLY A 127 2.34 -18.80 -3.10
C GLY A 127 0.83 -18.69 -2.97
N SER A 128 0.24 -17.77 -3.73
CA SER A 128 -1.20 -17.74 -3.90
C SER A 128 -1.53 -18.66 -5.06
N ASN A 129 -1.95 -19.88 -4.73
CA ASN A 129 -2.59 -20.77 -5.67
C ASN A 129 -3.75 -20.03 -6.33
N LYS A 130 -3.75 -20.14 -7.66
CA LYS A 130 -4.73 -19.62 -8.61
C LYS A 130 -6.14 -20.01 -8.15
N SER A 131 -6.90 -19.06 -7.61
CA SER A 131 -8.30 -19.25 -7.22
C SER A 131 -9.24 -18.80 -8.35
N ASN A 132 -10.45 -19.35 -8.31
CA ASN A 132 -11.38 -19.59 -9.42
C ASN A 132 -12.00 -18.34 -10.09
N ASN A 133 -12.69 -18.59 -11.20
CA ASN A 133 -13.34 -17.65 -12.13
C ASN A 133 -14.26 -16.55 -11.52
N ASP A 134 -14.65 -16.62 -10.24
CA ASP A 134 -15.52 -15.63 -9.60
C ASP A 134 -14.79 -14.30 -9.28
N ASP A 135 -13.45 -14.31 -9.27
CA ASP A 135 -12.62 -13.12 -9.04
C ASP A 135 -12.60 -12.16 -10.24
N ASN A 136 -13.06 -12.59 -11.42
CA ASN A 136 -12.98 -11.80 -12.65
C ASN A 136 -13.82 -10.51 -12.60
N CYS A 137 -14.98 -10.52 -11.92
CA CYS A 137 -15.84 -9.33 -11.83
C CYS A 137 -15.19 -8.23 -10.97
N ILE A 138 -14.59 -8.60 -9.84
CA ILE A 138 -13.91 -7.67 -8.94
C ILE A 138 -12.66 -7.09 -9.62
N ILE A 139 -11.88 -7.94 -10.29
CA ILE A 139 -10.69 -7.51 -11.05
C ILE A 139 -11.09 -6.51 -12.14
N LEU A 140 -12.12 -6.80 -12.91
CA LEU A 140 -12.61 -5.91 -13.96
C LEU A 140 -13.12 -4.58 -13.39
N PHE A 141 -13.84 -4.60 -12.27
CA PHE A 141 -14.29 -3.38 -11.59
C PHE A 141 -13.11 -2.51 -11.12
N VAL A 142 -12.07 -3.11 -10.55
CA VAL A 142 -10.87 -2.40 -10.10
C VAL A 142 -10.12 -1.76 -11.28
N GLU A 143 -9.98 -2.45 -12.41
CA GLU A 143 -9.35 -1.88 -13.61
C GLU A 143 -10.17 -0.72 -14.19
N ILE A 144 -11.50 -0.83 -14.23
CA ILE A 144 -12.38 0.28 -14.66
C ILE A 144 -12.23 1.49 -13.72
N LEU A 145 -12.26 1.25 -12.41
CA LEU A 145 -12.13 2.31 -11.41
C LEU A 145 -10.78 3.04 -11.54
N LYS A 146 -9.70 2.30 -11.79
CA LYS A 146 -8.36 2.86 -12.02
C LYS A 146 -8.33 3.77 -13.25
N ILE A 147 -8.96 3.36 -14.36
CA ILE A 147 -9.07 4.20 -15.57
C ILE A 147 -9.88 5.46 -15.27
N LEU A 148 -11.00 5.34 -14.56
CA LEU A 148 -11.84 6.48 -14.20
C LEU A 148 -11.10 7.49 -13.32
N ILE A 149 -10.39 7.01 -12.30
CA ILE A 149 -9.55 7.85 -11.44
C ILE A 149 -8.50 8.58 -12.28
N MET A 150 -7.84 7.89 -13.22
CA MET A 150 -6.84 8.52 -14.07
C MET A 150 -7.43 9.60 -14.98
N LEU A 151 -8.58 9.34 -15.61
CA LEU A 151 -9.27 10.32 -16.45
C LEU A 151 -9.67 11.55 -15.65
N PHE A 152 -10.23 11.33 -14.46
CA PHE A 152 -10.59 12.41 -13.54
C PHE A 152 -9.35 13.23 -13.13
N SER A 153 -8.26 12.58 -12.70
CA SER A 153 -7.02 13.29 -12.36
C SER A 153 -6.55 14.13 -13.54
N THR A 154 -6.53 13.54 -14.75
CA THR A 154 -6.05 14.21 -15.98
C THR A 154 -6.88 15.45 -16.28
N ALA A 155 -8.21 15.31 -16.28
CA ALA A 155 -9.12 16.44 -16.45
C ALA A 155 -8.89 17.51 -15.38
N TRP A 156 -8.71 17.10 -14.12
CA TRP A 156 -8.48 18.01 -13.00
C TRP A 156 -7.21 18.86 -13.17
N VAL A 157 -6.10 18.26 -13.60
CA VAL A 157 -4.85 19.01 -13.84
C VAL A 157 -4.97 19.94 -15.04
N ILE A 158 -5.69 19.55 -16.10
CA ILE A 158 -5.98 20.44 -17.23
C ILE A 158 -6.78 21.66 -16.74
N VAL A 159 -7.82 21.46 -15.93
CA VAL A 159 -8.62 22.55 -15.34
C VAL A 159 -7.74 23.49 -14.51
N GLY A 160 -6.90 22.95 -13.62
CA GLY A 160 -5.95 23.75 -12.84
C GLY A 160 -4.98 24.54 -13.70
N GLY A 161 -4.49 23.95 -14.78
CA GLY A 161 -3.64 24.62 -15.75
C GLY A 161 -4.36 25.77 -16.46
N ILE A 162 -5.59 25.54 -16.94
CA ILE A 162 -6.38 26.59 -17.59
C ILE A 162 -6.62 27.76 -16.63
N ILE A 163 -7.02 27.47 -15.39
CA ILE A 163 -7.24 28.51 -14.37
C ILE A 163 -5.95 29.32 -14.15
N PHE A 164 -4.83 28.64 -13.95
CA PHE A 164 -3.55 29.30 -13.66
C PHE A 164 -3.00 30.15 -14.82
N TRP A 165 -2.92 29.57 -16.03
CA TRP A 165 -2.27 30.23 -17.16
C TRP A 165 -3.18 31.19 -17.92
N ASN A 166 -4.50 30.99 -17.88
CA ASN A 166 -5.43 31.76 -18.71
C ASN A 166 -6.36 32.69 -17.92
N GLU A 167 -6.82 32.31 -16.72
CA GLU A 167 -7.83 33.09 -15.99
C GLU A 167 -7.24 34.00 -14.89
N ILE A 168 -6.16 33.58 -14.24
CA ILE A 168 -5.53 34.37 -13.17
C ILE A 168 -4.62 35.47 -13.74
N ASP A 169 -4.72 36.67 -13.18
CA ASP A 169 -3.73 37.73 -13.41
C ASP A 169 -2.48 37.49 -12.54
N ASN A 170 -1.45 36.94 -13.15
CA ASN A 170 -0.17 36.60 -12.50
C ASN A 170 0.53 37.80 -11.84
N SER A 171 0.21 39.03 -12.24
CA SER A 171 0.79 40.24 -11.61
C SER A 171 0.31 40.45 -10.17
N THR A 172 -0.84 39.86 -9.81
CA THR A 172 -1.44 39.96 -8.48
C THR A 172 -0.97 38.87 -7.52
N CYS A 173 -0.34 37.80 -8.04
CA CYS A 173 0.17 36.73 -7.21
C CYS A 173 1.44 37.15 -6.47
N SER A 174 1.56 36.74 -5.20
CA SER A 174 2.85 36.78 -4.53
C SER A 174 3.85 35.84 -5.23
N LYS A 175 5.13 36.25 -5.30
CA LYS A 175 6.20 35.42 -5.89
C LYS A 175 6.26 33.97 -5.37
N PRO A 176 6.15 33.68 -4.05
CA PRO A 176 6.20 32.30 -3.58
C PRO A 176 5.02 31.46 -4.08
N VAL A 177 3.81 32.03 -4.11
CA VAL A 177 2.60 31.35 -4.60
C VAL A 177 2.72 31.06 -6.09
N TYR A 178 3.10 32.06 -6.88
CA TYR A 178 3.29 31.90 -8.32
C TYR A 178 4.31 30.81 -8.66
N ASN A 179 5.47 30.82 -7.99
CA ASN A 179 6.51 29.81 -8.19
C ASN A 179 6.03 28.42 -7.80
N TYR A 180 5.32 28.30 -6.68
CA TYR A 180 4.75 27.04 -6.23
C TYR A 180 3.70 26.49 -7.20
N LEU A 181 2.73 27.31 -7.61
CA LEU A 181 1.66 26.92 -8.54
C LEU A 181 2.23 26.49 -9.88
N THR A 182 3.20 27.25 -10.41
CA THR A 182 3.89 26.90 -11.65
C THR A 182 4.59 25.55 -11.53
N ALA A 183 5.42 25.37 -10.49
CA ALA A 183 6.19 24.15 -10.30
C ALA A 183 5.28 22.94 -10.06
N SER A 184 4.25 23.09 -9.23
CA SER A 184 3.33 22.00 -8.90
C SER A 184 2.51 21.56 -10.12
N LEU A 185 2.00 22.49 -10.93
CA LEU A 185 1.27 22.16 -12.16
C LEU A 185 2.16 21.50 -13.20
N VAL A 186 3.38 22.00 -13.42
CA VAL A 186 4.34 21.38 -14.36
C VAL A 186 4.67 19.95 -13.91
N LEU A 187 4.91 19.73 -12.62
CA LEU A 187 5.17 18.38 -12.08
C LEU A 187 3.95 17.46 -12.24
N LYS A 188 2.73 17.96 -12.00
CA LYS A 188 1.49 17.22 -12.20
C LYS A 188 1.27 16.84 -13.67
N ILE A 189 1.54 17.74 -14.61
CA ILE A 189 1.47 17.46 -16.05
C ILE A 189 2.53 16.43 -16.46
N ALA A 190 3.77 16.57 -16.00
CA ALA A 190 4.84 15.64 -16.29
C ALA A 190 4.54 14.24 -15.75
N SER A 191 4.07 14.13 -14.50
CA SER A 191 3.73 12.85 -13.89
C SER A 191 2.58 12.14 -14.62
N MET A 192 1.60 12.90 -15.13
CA MET A 192 0.54 12.36 -16.00
C MET A 192 1.10 11.78 -17.29
N PHE A 193 1.99 12.51 -17.96
CA PHE A 193 2.60 12.04 -19.20
C PHE A 193 3.36 10.73 -18.98
N PHE A 194 4.13 10.61 -17.90
CA PHE A 194 4.82 9.36 -17.55
C PHE A 194 3.84 8.22 -17.26
N THR A 195 2.76 8.50 -16.54
CA THR A 195 1.74 7.49 -16.20
C THR A 195 1.02 6.99 -17.46
N TRP A 196 0.66 7.89 -18.38
CA TRP A 196 0.06 7.53 -19.66
C TRP A 196 1.00 6.69 -20.53
N LYS A 197 2.29 7.05 -20.56
CA LYS A 197 3.31 6.28 -21.28
C LYS A 197 3.45 4.85 -20.73
N ASP A 198 3.49 4.69 -19.41
CA ASP A 198 3.55 3.36 -18.78
C ASP A 198 2.34 2.49 -19.15
N MET A 199 1.14 3.08 -19.18
CA MET A 199 -0.05 2.34 -19.63
C MET A 199 -0.03 1.98 -21.11
N SER A 200 0.47 2.88 -21.97
CA SER A 200 0.56 2.61 -23.40
C SER A 200 1.53 1.46 -23.71
N ASN A 201 2.58 1.29 -22.91
CA ASN A 201 3.58 0.23 -23.10
C ASN A 201 3.11 -1.16 -22.63
N LYS A 202 2.02 -1.24 -21.86
CA LYS A 202 1.46 -2.49 -21.33
C LYS A 202 0.43 -3.14 -22.26
N LYS A 203 0.17 -2.54 -23.42
CA LYS A 203 -0.66 -3.09 -24.50
C LYS A 203 0.24 -3.70 -25.57
#